data_AF-A0A7T8GMT4-F1
#
_entry.id   AF-A0A7T8GMT4-F1
#
_cell.length_a   1.000
_cell.length_b   1.000
_cell.length_c   1.000
_cell.angle_alpha   90.00
_cell.angle_beta   90.00
_cell.angle_gamma   90.00
#
_symmetry.space_group_name_H-M   'P 1'
#
loop_
_entity.id
_entity.type
_entity.pdbx_description
1 polymer ?
#
loop_
_entity_poly.entity_id
_entity_poly.type
_entity_poly.pdbx_seq_one_letter_code
_entity_poly.pdbx_strand_id
1 'polypeptide(L)'
;MTLGVVASDGKSMPLHWFPNGLKIGTEQYLEVMKDGVKPWLDSTNPDGNYVWQQDSAPAHKAKKTQKWCKSKLRFLATANVAALLPRPGPLDYGI
;
A
#
# COMPACT_ATOMS: atom_id res chain seq x y z
N MET A 1 0.10 1.89 -15.57
CA MET A 1 -0.47 1.81 -14.21
C MET A 1 0.59 2.30 -13.24
N THR A 2 0.21 2.94 -12.14
CA THR A 2 1.15 3.50 -11.15
C THR A 2 0.75 3.09 -9.74
N LEU A 3 1.74 2.98 -8.85
CA LEU A 3 1.52 2.91 -7.40
C LEU A 3 1.93 4.23 -6.77
N GLY A 4 1.01 4.84 -6.03
CA GLY A 4 1.26 6.00 -5.19
C GLY A 4 1.08 5.64 -3.71
N VAL A 5 1.89 6.26 -2.86
CA VAL A 5 1.80 6.15 -1.40
C VAL A 5 1.88 7.55 -0.83
N VAL A 6 0.93 7.92 0.02
CA VAL A 6 0.90 9.20 0.71
C VAL A 6 0.75 8.97 2.20
N ALA A 7 1.46 9.76 3.00
CA ALA A 7 1.33 9.81 4.43
C ALA A 7 0.44 10.98 4.86
N SER A 8 -0.13 10.91 6.06
CA SER A 8 -1.02 11.95 6.60
C SER A 8 -0.35 13.31 6.84
N ASP A 9 0.98 13.34 6.90
CA ASP A 9 1.79 14.56 7.00
C ASP A 9 2.09 15.19 5.62
N GLY A 10 1.48 14.67 4.54
CA GLY A 10 1.62 15.17 3.18
C GLY A 10 2.84 14.64 2.44
N LYS A 11 3.71 13.83 3.07
CA LYS A 11 4.83 13.20 2.37
C LYS A 11 4.33 12.12 1.43
N SER A 12 4.91 12.05 0.24
CA SER A 12 4.58 11.04 -0.76
C SER A 12 5.82 10.29 -1.22
N MET A 13 5.63 9.02 -1.52
CA MET A 13 6.64 8.23 -2.22
C MET A 13 6.65 8.64 -3.70
N PRO A 14 7.83 8.75 -4.35
CA PRO A 14 7.89 8.88 -5.79
C PRO A 14 7.05 7.79 -6.47
N LEU A 15 6.27 8.16 -7.49
CA LEU A 15 5.37 7.23 -8.16
C LEU A 15 6.16 6.06 -8.75
N HIS A 16 5.73 4.84 -8.44
CA HIS A 16 6.27 3.66 -9.10
C HIS A 16 5.48 3.41 -10.39
N TRP A 17 6.19 3.44 -11.51
CA TRP A 17 5.62 3.21 -12.84
C TRP A 17 5.77 1.75 -13.23
N PHE A 18 4.64 1.05 -13.39
CA PHE A 18 4.67 -0.30 -13.91
C PHE A 18 4.83 -0.27 -15.44
N PRO A 19 5.59 -1.22 -16.03
CA PRO A 19 5.69 -1.38 -17.47
C PRO A 19 4.32 -1.43 -18.15
N ASN A 20 4.23 -0.85 -19.35
CA ASN A 20 2.98 -0.82 -20.09
C ASN A 20 2.49 -2.24 -20.42
N GLY A 21 1.19 -2.48 -20.28
CA GLY A 21 0.59 -3.80 -20.50
C GLY A 21 0.86 -4.84 -19.42
N LEU A 22 1.65 -4.54 -18.38
CA LEU A 22 1.89 -5.46 -17.28
C LEU A 22 0.62 -5.65 -16.44
N LYS A 23 0.15 -6.90 -16.35
CA LYS A 23 -0.93 -7.28 -15.43
C LYS A 23 -0.35 -7.47 -14.03
N ILE A 24 -0.74 -6.61 -13.09
CA ILE A 24 -0.24 -6.65 -11.72
C ILE A 24 -0.92 -7.78 -10.94
N GLY A 25 -0.14 -8.81 -10.63
CA GLY A 25 -0.51 -9.89 -9.74
C GLY A 25 -0.01 -9.67 -8.31
N THR A 26 -0.11 -10.72 -7.50
CA THR A 26 0.35 -10.70 -6.11
C THR A 26 1.87 -10.56 -6.02
N GLU A 27 2.60 -11.22 -6.92
CA GLU A 27 4.05 -11.26 -6.97
C GLU A 27 4.62 -9.88 -7.31
N GLN A 28 4.15 -9.26 -8.39
CA GLN A 28 4.58 -7.94 -8.83
C GLN A 28 4.26 -6.87 -7.79
N TYR A 29 3.09 -6.97 -7.14
CA TYR A 29 2.75 -6.07 -6.04
C TYR A 29 3.72 -6.23 -4.86
N LEU A 30 3.99 -7.46 -4.44
CA LEU A 30 4.89 -7.74 -3.32
C LEU A 30 6.35 -7.34 -3.58
N GLU A 31 6.81 -7.38 -4.83
CA GLU A 31 8.12 -6.88 -5.23
C GLU A 31 8.22 -5.38 -4.95
N VAL A 32 7.29 -4.58 -5.46
CA VAL A 32 7.25 -3.13 -5.22
C VAL A 32 7.07 -2.80 -3.73
N MET A 33 6.29 -3.61 -3.00
CA MET A 33 6.12 -3.43 -1.56
C MET A 33 7.44 -3.63 -0.79
N LYS A 34 8.27 -4.60 -1.20
CA LYS A 34 9.54 -4.92 -0.53
C LYS A 34 10.64 -3.94 -0.93
N ASP A 35 10.70 -3.58 -2.20
CA ASP A 35 11.86 -2.89 -2.77
C ASP A 35 11.66 -1.37 -2.82
N GLY A 36 10.41 -0.91 -2.87
CA GLY A 36 10.06 0.51 -2.86
C GLY A 36 9.39 0.96 -1.56
N VAL A 37 8.23 0.39 -1.25
CA VAL A 37 7.35 0.91 -0.18
C VAL A 37 7.98 0.74 1.21
N LYS A 38 8.49 -0.45 1.54
CA LYS A 38 9.06 -0.71 2.87
C LYS A 38 10.30 0.15 3.16
N PRO A 39 11.31 0.26 2.27
CA PRO A 39 12.43 1.16 2.48
C PRO A 39 12.01 2.62 2.62
N TRP A 40 11.04 3.08 1.81
CA TRP A 40 10.54 4.44 1.92
C TRP A 40 9.84 4.70 3.26
N LEU A 41 9.02 3.75 3.74
CA LEU A 41 8.37 3.84 5.04
C LEU A 41 9.37 3.85 6.18
N ASP A 42 10.41 3.02 6.13
CA ASP A 42 11.45 2.95 7.15
C ASP A 42 12.26 4.25 7.22
N SER A 43 12.53 4.87 6.07
CA SER A 43 13.20 6.16 6.01
C SER A 43 12.32 7.31 6.47
N THR A 44 11.02 7.26 6.19
CA THR A 44 10.10 8.40 6.41
C THR A 44 9.46 8.36 7.79
N ASN A 45 9.27 7.17 8.35
CA ASN A 45 8.64 6.91 9.65
C ASN A 45 9.48 5.91 10.46
N PRO A 46 10.73 6.26 10.84
CA PRO A 46 11.66 5.34 11.49
C PRO A 46 11.13 4.79 12.82
N ASP A 47 10.30 5.55 13.53
CA ASP A 47 9.67 5.14 14.78
C ASP A 47 8.49 4.19 14.59
N GLY A 48 8.09 3.90 13.34
CA GLY A 48 6.94 3.06 13.04
C GLY A 48 5.60 3.67 13.46
N ASN A 49 5.51 5.00 13.57
CA ASN A 49 4.29 5.72 13.94
C ASN A 49 3.34 5.93 12.75
N TYR A 50 3.03 4.85 12.03
CA TYR A 50 2.09 4.86 10.92
C TYR A 50 1.13 3.68 10.99
N VAL A 51 0.05 3.76 10.21
CA VAL A 51 -0.84 2.63 9.93
C VAL A 51 -0.94 2.48 8.42
N TRP A 52 -0.62 1.30 7.91
CA TRP A 52 -0.73 0.97 6.49
C TRP A 52 -2.18 0.64 6.13
N GLN A 53 -2.68 1.30 5.08
CA GLN A 53 -4.01 1.10 4.51
C GLN A 53 -3.90 0.88 3.00
N GLN A 54 -4.72 -0.03 2.47
CA GLN A 54 -4.85 -0.29 1.04
C GLN A 54 -6.28 -0.75 0.72
N ASP A 55 -6.67 -0.66 -0.54
CA ASP A 55 -7.99 -1.11 -1.00
C ASP A 55 -8.12 -2.64 -1.06
N SER A 56 -9.28 -3.13 -1.53
CA SER A 56 -9.61 -4.55 -1.64
C SER A 56 -9.26 -5.21 -2.97
N ALA A 57 -8.38 -4.63 -3.80
CA ALA A 57 -7.98 -5.21 -5.08
C ALA A 57 -7.45 -6.65 -4.91
N PRO A 58 -7.60 -7.54 -5.91
CA PRO A 58 -7.24 -8.96 -5.78
C PRO A 58 -5.81 -9.22 -5.29
N ALA A 59 -4.82 -8.47 -5.80
CA ALA A 59 -3.43 -8.57 -5.37
C ALA A 59 -3.23 -8.13 -3.91
N HIS A 60 -4.01 -7.15 -3.44
CA HIS A 60 -3.95 -6.64 -2.08
C HIS A 60 -4.59 -7.62 -1.09
N LYS A 61 -5.75 -8.21 -1.43
CA LYS A 61 -6.45 -9.21 -0.60
C LYS A 61 -5.81 -10.60 -0.62
N ALA A 62 -4.90 -10.89 -1.55
CA ALA A 62 -4.23 -12.17 -1.62
C ALA A 62 -3.61 -12.57 -0.25
N LYS A 63 -3.79 -13.83 0.15
CA LYS A 63 -3.31 -14.33 1.46
C LYS A 63 -1.82 -14.04 1.69
N LYS A 64 -1.01 -14.17 0.63
CA LYS A 64 0.43 -13.91 0.65
C LYS A 64 0.74 -12.44 0.94
N THR A 65 0.05 -11.52 0.27
CA THR A 65 0.15 -10.07 0.51
C THR A 65 -0.27 -9.72 1.92
N GLN A 66 -1.44 -10.17 2.36
CA GLN A 66 -1.96 -9.91 3.71
C GLN A 66 -1.01 -10.42 4.79
N LYS A 67 -0.45 -11.63 4.62
CA LYS A 67 0.54 -12.21 5.55
C LYS A 67 1.80 -11.35 5.62
N TRP A 68 2.30 -10.91 4.46
CA TRP A 68 3.48 -10.05 4.41
C TRP A 68 3.23 -8.71 5.08
N CYS A 69 2.12 -8.01 4.76
CA CYS A 69 1.76 -6.73 5.37
C CYS A 69 1.63 -6.84 6.90
N LYS A 70 0.94 -7.88 7.41
CA LYS A 70 0.84 -8.12 8.87
C LYS A 70 2.20 -8.38 9.54
N SER A 71 3.14 -8.96 8.82
CA SER A 71 4.46 -9.32 9.36
C SER A 71 5.49 -8.19 9.30
N LYS A 72 5.35 -7.27 8.35
CA LYS A 72 6.36 -6.24 8.06
C LYS A 72 5.89 -4.81 8.30
N LEU A 73 4.59 -4.57 8.35
CA LEU A 73 3.99 -3.24 8.47
C LEU A 73 3.00 -3.21 9.64
N ARG A 74 2.73 -2.01 10.15
CA ARG A 74 1.59 -1.78 11.06
C ARG A 74 0.31 -1.72 10.24
N PHE A 75 -0.21 -2.89 9.89
CA PHE A 75 -1.24 -3.03 8.86
C PHE A 75 -2.66 -3.05 9.41
N LEU A 76 -3.52 -2.17 8.87
CA LEU A 76 -4.96 -2.26 9.05
C LEU A 76 -5.54 -3.23 8.02
N ALA A 77 -6.02 -4.38 8.49
CA ALA A 77 -6.57 -5.41 7.62
C ALA A 77 -7.70 -4.83 6.73
N THR A 78 -7.73 -5.26 5.47
CA THR A 78 -8.67 -4.76 4.44
C THR A 78 -10.16 -4.86 4.83
N ALA A 79 -10.52 -5.85 5.65
CA ALA A 79 -11.88 -5.98 6.18
C ALA A 79 -12.26 -4.80 7.10
N ASN A 80 -11.29 -4.27 7.85
CA ASN A 80 -11.50 -3.11 8.72
C ASN A 80 -11.54 -1.82 7.90
N VAL A 81 -10.83 -1.75 6.78
CA VAL A 81 -10.87 -0.60 5.85
C VAL A 81 -12.26 -0.43 5.24
N ALA A 82 -12.87 -1.52 4.76
CA ALA A 82 -14.23 -1.48 4.22
C ALA A 82 -15.30 -1.16 5.28
N ALA A 83 -15.08 -1.55 6.53
CA ALA A 83 -15.97 -1.22 7.65
C ALA A 83 -15.81 0.24 8.13
N LEU A 84 -14.62 0.83 7.98
CA LEU A 84 -14.31 2.20 8.42
C LEU A 84 -14.60 3.24 7.34
N LEU A 85 -14.57 2.86 6.06
CA LEU A 85 -14.83 3.77 4.94
C LEU A 85 -15.67 3.04 3.88
N PRO A 86 -16.96 3.38 3.71
CA PRO A 86 -17.79 2.86 2.60
C PRO A 86 -17.39 3.45 1.23
N ARG A 87 -16.22 4.08 1.14
CA ARG A 87 -15.71 4.79 -0.03
C ARG A 87 -14.26 4.37 -0.32
N PRO A 88 -13.80 4.44 -1.59
CA PRO A 88 -12.39 4.30 -1.96
C PRO A 88 -11.44 5.17 -1.09
N GLY A 89 -10.15 4.84 -1.08
CA GLY A 89 -9.19 5.41 -0.14
C GLY A 89 -9.03 6.93 -0.31
N PRO A 90 -8.40 7.64 0.64
CA PRO A 90 -8.19 9.09 0.53
C PRO A 90 -7.45 9.52 -0.76
N LEU A 91 -6.64 8.62 -1.35
CA LEU A 91 -5.97 8.83 -2.63
C LEU A 91 -6.93 8.94 -3.83
N ASP A 92 -8.14 8.39 -3.74
CA ASP A 92 -9.11 8.41 -4.84
C ASP A 92 -9.99 9.68 -4.84
N TYR A 93 -9.91 10.48 -3.77
CA TYR A 93 -10.75 11.66 -3.55
C TYR A 93 -9.97 12.96 -3.34
N GLY A 94 -8.65 12.88 -3.11
CA GLY A 94 -7.81 14.04 -2.82
C GLY A 94 -6.61 14.12 -3.77
N ILE A 95 -6.76 14.93 -4.82
CA ILE A 95 -5.68 15.74 -5.39
C ILE A 95 -6.09 17.19 -5.22
#